data_AF-A0A699R080-F1
#
_entry.id   AF-A0A699R080-F1
#
_cell.length_a   1.000
_cell.length_b   1.000
_cell.length_c   1.000
_cell.angle_alpha   90.00
_cell.angle_beta   90.00
_cell.angle_gamma   90.00
#
_symmetry.space_group_name_H-M   'P 1'
#
loop_
_entity.id
_entity.type
_entity.pdbx_description
1 polymer ?
#
loop_
_entity_poly.entity_id
_entity_poly.type
_entity_poly.pdbx_seq_one_letter_code
_entity_poly.pdbx_strand_id
1 'polypeptide(L)'
;MTNPEDITDPTTAMNMASRGLGHYARKCIVRPKRRDAAYLQTQLLIAEKEEAGIQLQAKEYDLMAAVANLDEIEEVNANCILMANLQQASTS
;
A
#
# COMPACT_ATOMS: atom_id res chain seq x y z
N MET A 1 -26.46 -10.85 9.37
CA MET A 1 -25.09 -11.28 9.71
C MET A 1 -24.56 -11.97 8.47
N THR A 2 -23.62 -11.34 7.76
CA THR A 2 -23.07 -11.86 6.50
C THR A 2 -22.04 -12.96 6.81
N ASN A 3 -22.06 -14.05 6.04
CA ASN A 3 -21.24 -15.24 6.25
C ASN A 3 -19.74 -14.92 6.03
N PRO A 4 -18.82 -15.34 6.92
CA PRO A 4 -17.38 -15.06 6.77
C PRO A 4 -16.71 -15.72 5.55
N GLU A 5 -17.33 -16.72 4.91
CA GLU A 5 -16.79 -17.37 3.70
C GLU A 5 -17.07 -16.61 2.39
N ASP A 6 -17.92 -15.58 2.42
CA ASP A 6 -18.29 -14.79 1.22
C ASP A 6 -17.35 -13.60 0.94
N ILE A 7 -16.30 -13.41 1.75
CA ILE A 7 -15.40 -12.24 1.67
C ILE A 7 -14.21 -12.49 0.73
N THR A 8 -13.98 -13.73 0.31
CA THR A 8 -12.81 -14.12 -0.50
C THR A 8 -13.02 -14.04 -2.01
N ASP A 9 -14.21 -13.69 -2.50
CA ASP A 9 -14.40 -13.48 -3.94
C ASP A 9 -13.93 -12.06 -4.36
N PRO A 10 -12.96 -11.93 -5.29
CA PRO A 10 -12.44 -10.62 -5.72
C PRO A 10 -13.52 -9.71 -6.33
N THR A 11 -14.65 -10.24 -6.78
CA THR A 11 -15.80 -9.45 -7.25
C THR A 11 -16.55 -8.81 -6.09
N THR A 12 -16.65 -9.48 -4.94
CA THR A 12 -17.23 -8.92 -3.70
C THR A 12 -16.34 -7.85 -3.10
N ALA A 13 -15.01 -8.04 -3.12
CA ALA A 13 -14.03 -7.02 -2.72
C ALA A 13 -14.09 -5.78 -3.62
N MET A 14 -14.18 -5.95 -4.94
CA MET A 14 -14.29 -4.85 -5.91
C MET A 14 -15.64 -4.11 -5.81
N ASN A 15 -16.73 -4.81 -5.48
CA ASN A 15 -18.04 -4.20 -5.21
C ASN A 15 -18.07 -3.42 -3.89
N MET A 16 -17.30 -3.82 -2.87
CA MET A 16 -17.11 -3.02 -1.66
C MET A 16 -16.26 -1.77 -1.93
N ALA A 17 -15.19 -1.88 -2.72
CA ALA A 17 -14.37 -0.73 -3.11
C ALA A 17 -15.16 0.31 -3.93
N SER A 18 -16.04 -0.15 -4.83
CA SER A 18 -16.87 0.72 -5.67
C SER A 18 -18.02 1.41 -4.92
N ARG A 19 -18.50 0.82 -3.82
CA ARG A 19 -19.51 1.43 -2.93
C ARG A 19 -18.90 2.32 -1.84
N GLY A 20 -17.65 2.09 -1.47
CA GLY A 20 -16.90 2.89 -0.49
C GLY A 20 -16.36 4.23 -1.03
N LEU A 21 -16.12 4.33 -2.34
CA LEU A 21 -15.66 5.56 -3.00
C LEU A 21 -16.68 6.72 -2.95
N GLY A 22 -17.95 6.43 -2.65
CA GLY A 22 -19.02 7.43 -2.57
C GLY A 22 -19.04 8.29 -1.30
N HIS A 23 -18.18 8.00 -0.30
CA HIS A 23 -18.27 8.63 1.02
C HIS A 23 -17.05 9.47 1.44
N TYR A 24 -15.96 9.48 0.67
CA TYR A 24 -14.82 10.36 0.95
C TYR A 24 -15.01 11.81 0.42
N ALA A 25 -16.21 12.17 -0.01
CA ALA A 25 -16.54 13.50 -0.50
C ALA A 25 -17.38 14.28 0.52
N ARG A 26 -16.86 14.53 1.74
CA ARG A 26 -17.29 15.65 2.60
C ARG A 26 -16.47 15.77 3.89
N LYS A 27 -15.31 16.41 3.78
CA LYS A 27 -14.83 17.28 4.87
C LYS A 27 -15.00 18.74 4.44
N CYS A 28 -16.23 19.23 4.53
CA CYS A 28 -16.53 20.66 4.41
C CYS A 28 -16.39 21.30 5.80
N ILE A 29 -15.22 21.84 6.12
CA ILE A 29 -15.12 22.86 7.17
C ILE A 29 -15.41 24.20 6.46
N VAL A 30 -16.69 24.57 6.41
CA VAL A 30 -17.27 25.75 5.74
C VAL A 30 -17.29 25.65 4.19
N ARG A 31 -18.50 25.53 3.61
CA ARG A 31 -18.73 25.73 2.17
C ARG A 31 -18.53 27.21 1.83
N PRO A 32 -17.53 27.63 1.04
CA PRO A 32 -17.45 29.02 0.61
C PRO A 32 -18.43 29.24 -0.53
N LYS A 33 -19.42 30.10 -0.30
CA LYS A 33 -20.27 30.67 -1.35
C LYS A 33 -19.43 31.72 -2.08
N ARG A 34 -19.22 31.51 -3.40
CA ARG A 34 -18.28 32.18 -4.30
C ARG A 34 -16.81 31.88 -3.95
N ARG A 35 -16.10 31.21 -4.86
CA ARG A 35 -14.68 30.87 -4.71
C ARG A 35 -13.87 32.04 -5.23
N ASP A 36 -13.23 32.78 -4.32
CA ASP A 36 -12.18 33.70 -4.71
C ASP A 36 -10.91 32.92 -5.15
N ALA A 37 -9.96 33.62 -5.75
CA ALA A 37 -8.72 33.02 -6.23
C ALA A 37 -7.87 32.43 -5.09
N ALA A 38 -7.90 33.02 -3.89
CA ALA A 38 -7.15 32.55 -2.73
C ALA A 38 -7.66 31.18 -2.23
N TYR A 39 -8.98 30.98 -2.24
CA TYR A 39 -9.59 29.70 -1.91
C TYR A 39 -9.21 28.62 -2.92
N LEU A 40 -9.23 28.93 -4.22
CA LEU A 40 -8.82 27.98 -5.27
C LEU A 40 -7.35 27.60 -5.15
N GLN A 41 -6.47 28.57 -4.90
CA GLN A 41 -5.05 28.33 -4.70
C GLN A 41 -4.79 27.42 -3.50
N THR A 42 -5.50 27.64 -2.39
CA THR A 42 -5.37 26.80 -1.18
C THR A 42 -5.82 25.37 -1.45
N GLN A 43 -6.92 25.17 -2.19
CA GLN A 43 -7.41 23.85 -2.55
C GLN A 43 -6.44 23.09 -3.46
N LEU A 44 -5.81 23.78 -4.42
CA LEU A 44 -4.78 23.18 -5.28
C LEU A 44 -3.56 22.73 -4.47
N LEU A 45 -3.07 23.60 -3.58
CA LEU A 45 -1.93 23.27 -2.73
C LEU A 45 -2.21 22.07 -1.81
N ILE A 46 -3.44 21.94 -1.30
CA ILE A 46 -3.85 20.79 -0.50
C ILE A 46 -3.89 19.52 -1.37
N ALA A 47 -4.48 19.61 -2.57
CA ALA A 47 -4.56 18.48 -3.49
C ALA A 47 -3.17 17.97 -3.91
N GLU A 48 -2.23 18.87 -4.24
CA GLU A 48 -0.86 18.51 -4.59
C GLU A 48 -0.14 17.80 -3.43
N LYS A 49 -0.35 18.26 -2.20
CA LYS A 49 0.23 17.62 -1.00
C LYS A 49 -0.36 16.24 -0.75
N GLU A 50 -1.67 16.09 -0.95
CA GLU A 50 -2.35 14.80 -0.81
C GLU A 50 -1.88 13.82 -1.88
N GLU A 51 -1.75 14.27 -3.13
CA GLU A 51 -1.25 13.46 -4.24
C GLU A 51 0.22 13.04 -4.02
N ALA A 52 1.08 13.96 -3.59
CA ALA A 52 2.46 13.64 -3.23
C ALA A 52 2.53 12.64 -2.06
N GLY A 53 1.62 12.75 -1.08
CA GLY A 53 1.49 11.80 0.03
C GLY A 53 1.11 10.40 -0.45
N ILE A 54 0.15 10.28 -1.37
CA ILE A 54 -0.26 9.00 -1.95
C ILE A 54 0.89 8.36 -2.74
N GLN A 55 1.62 9.14 -3.53
CA GLN A 55 2.78 8.65 -4.28
C GLN A 55 3.91 8.18 -3.35
N LEU A 56 4.15 8.90 -2.25
CA LEU A 56 5.15 8.51 -1.27
C LEU A 56 4.77 7.18 -0.60
N GLN A 57 3.51 7.05 -0.17
CA GLN A 57 3.03 5.83 0.48
C GLN A 57 3.11 4.60 -0.44
N ALA A 58 2.84 4.77 -1.74
CA ALA A 58 3.02 3.69 -2.73
C ALA A 58 4.49 3.25 -2.81
N LYS A 59 5.42 4.19 -2.87
CA LYS A 59 6.86 3.89 -2.89
C LYS A 59 7.34 3.21 -1.60
N GLU A 60 6.82 3.62 -0.44
CA GLU A 60 7.14 2.97 0.84
C GLU A 60 6.66 1.52 0.89
N TYR A 61 5.47 1.24 0.34
CA TYR A 61 4.95 -0.12 0.24
C TYR A 61 5.77 -0.99 -0.72
N ASP A 62 6.11 -0.47 -1.90
CA ASP A 62 6.97 -1.16 -2.86
C ASP A 62 8.36 -1.47 -2.27
N LEU A 63 8.93 -0.52 -1.51
CA LEU A 63 10.20 -0.72 -0.83
C LEU A 63 10.09 -1.79 0.25
N MET A 64 9.03 -1.79 1.06
CA MET A 64 8.80 -2.83 2.07
C MET A 64 8.68 -4.21 1.44
N ALA A 65 7.98 -4.33 0.31
CA ALA A 65 7.88 -5.58 -0.44
C ALA A 65 9.25 -6.03 -0.98
N ALA A 66 10.05 -5.10 -1.52
CA ALA A 66 11.40 -5.40 -1.97
C ALA A 66 12.34 -5.85 -0.83
N VAL A 67 12.23 -5.23 0.34
CA VAL A 67 12.99 -5.60 1.54
C VAL A 67 12.61 -7.00 2.02
N ALA A 68 11.32 -7.35 2.04
CA ALA A 68 10.87 -8.70 2.41
C ALA A 68 11.43 -9.77 1.45
N ASN A 69 11.44 -9.50 0.14
CA ASN A 69 12.04 -10.42 -0.83
C ASN A 69 13.56 -10.56 -0.65
N LEU A 70 14.25 -9.49 -0.25
CA LEU A 70 15.68 -9.54 0.00
C LEU A 70 16.03 -10.42 1.21
N ASP A 71 15.25 -10.32 2.29
CA ASP A 71 15.39 -11.16 3.49
C ASP A 71 15.24 -12.66 3.16
N GLU A 72 14.25 -13.03 2.33
CA GLU A 72 14.05 -14.39 1.86
C GLU A 72 15.27 -14.90 1.04
N ILE A 73 15.82 -14.04 0.17
CA ILE A 73 17.01 -14.39 -0.62
C ILE A 73 18.24 -14.59 0.28
N GLU A 74 18.43 -13.73 1.28
CA GLU A 74 19.53 -13.88 2.24
C GLU A 74 19.41 -15.18 3.05
N GLU A 75 18.20 -15.55 3.48
CA GLU A 75 17.94 -16.81 4.17
C GLU A 75 18.29 -18.01 3.28
N VAL A 76 17.83 -18.03 2.03
CA VAL A 76 18.13 -19.11 1.09
C VAL A 76 19.64 -19.21 0.83
N ASN A 77 20.33 -18.07 0.72
CA ASN A 77 21.78 -18.05 0.55
C ASN A 77 22.53 -18.60 1.76
N ALA A 78 22.13 -18.23 2.98
CA ALA A 78 22.69 -18.76 4.21
C ALA A 78 22.49 -20.28 4.32
N ASN A 79 21.30 -20.77 3.96
CA ASN A 79 20.99 -22.20 3.92
C ASN A 79 21.86 -22.94 2.89
N CYS A 80 22.08 -22.35 1.72
CA CYS A 80 22.95 -22.93 0.69
C CYS A 80 24.40 -23.09 1.18
N ILE A 81 24.95 -22.06 1.84
CA ILE A 81 26.30 -22.10 2.43
C ILE A 81 26.39 -23.20 3.49
N LEU A 82 25.38 -23.33 4.35
CA LEU A 82 25.36 -24.36 5.39
C LEU A 82 25.38 -25.77 4.78
N MET A 83 24.56 -26.02 3.75
CA MET A 83 24.54 -27.32 3.07
C MET A 83 25.89 -27.66 2.44
N ALA A 84 26.56 -26.69 1.81
CA ALA A 84 27.89 -26.90 1.23
C ALA A 84 28.92 -27.28 2.31
N ASN A 85 28.90 -26.61 3.46
CA ASN A 85 29.79 -26.93 4.58
C ASN A 85 29.54 -28.32 5.15
N LEU A 86 28.27 -28.72 5.31
CA LEU A 86 27.91 -30.06 5.78
C LEU A 86 28.33 -31.15 4.79
N GLN A 87 28.15 -30.90 3.50
CA GLN A 87 28.57 -31.84 2.45
C GLN A 87 30.09 -31.99 2.45
N GLN A 88 30.84 -30.88 2.52
CA GLN A 88 32.30 -30.91 2.62
C GLN A 88 32.78 -31.69 3.84
N ALA A 89 32.19 -31.44 5.02
CA ALA A 89 32.52 -32.14 6.25
C ALA A 89 32.18 -33.65 6.19
N SER A 90 31.16 -34.04 5.42
CA SER A 90 30.78 -35.45 5.23
C SER A 90 31.64 -36.16 4.18
N THR A 91 32.33 -35.41 3.32
CA THR A 91 33.26 -35.94 2.31
C THR A 91 34.72 -35.88 2.73
N SER A 92 35.01 -35.27 3.89
CA SER A 92 36.34 -35.26 4.53
C SER A 92 36.55 -36.50 5.40
#